data_AF-A0A834Y168-F1
#
_entry.id   AF-A0A834Y168-F1
#
_cell.length_a   1.000
_cell.length_b   1.000
_cell.length_c   1.000
_cell.angle_alpha   90.00
_cell.angle_beta   90.00
_cell.angle_gamma   90.00
#
_symmetry.space_group_name_H-M   'P 1'
#
loop_
_entity.id
_entity.type
_entity.pdbx_description
1 polymer ?
#
loop_
_entity_poly.entity_id
_entity_poly.type
_entity_poly.pdbx_seq_one_letter_code
_entity_poly.pdbx_strand_id
1 'polypeptide(L)'
;MKNVGEQNFSWFAIFLAAFYSLLASCRGDDCGHEHLAICARPLGKITNDNELGFVTTKRELEALCPDLEAGMTCIKLYTLRCMEGKQRENFNSLYKGVNMAIIELCQEGRYQDDFLKHAPCMQKVQPDYEVCSKKYQQTVLNLEKKNHTAEPLKSICW
;
A
#
# COMPACT_ATOMS: atom_id res chain seq x y z
N MET A 1 16.20 -23.72 59.89
CA MET A 1 16.18 -22.26 59.72
C MET A 1 16.47 -21.98 58.25
N LYS A 2 15.43 -21.77 57.42
CA LYS A 2 15.62 -21.45 55.99
C LYS A 2 16.04 -19.98 55.88
N ASN A 3 17.13 -19.73 55.17
CA ASN A 3 17.79 -18.45 55.07
C ASN A 3 16.85 -17.40 54.46
N VAL A 4 16.45 -16.43 55.29
CA VAL A 4 15.67 -15.24 54.92
C VAL A 4 16.35 -14.44 53.80
N GLY A 5 17.68 -14.58 53.64
CA GLY A 5 18.44 -13.99 52.53
C GLY A 5 18.08 -14.54 51.15
N GLU A 6 17.95 -15.87 50.98
CA GLU A 6 17.71 -16.50 49.66
C GLU A 6 16.31 -16.21 49.10
N GLN A 7 15.32 -16.11 49.99
CA GLN A 7 13.93 -15.84 49.61
C GLN A 7 13.75 -14.40 49.09
N ASN A 8 14.46 -13.44 49.67
CA ASN A 8 14.42 -12.04 49.25
C ASN A 8 15.08 -11.85 47.88
N PHE A 9 16.24 -12.48 47.63
CA PHE A 9 16.90 -12.42 46.31
C PHE A 9 16.06 -13.06 45.20
N SER A 10 15.34 -14.14 45.50
CA SER A 10 14.43 -14.79 44.54
C SER A 10 13.29 -13.87 44.10
N TRP A 11 12.67 -13.15 45.05
CA TRP A 11 11.61 -12.19 44.73
C TRP A 11 12.12 -10.99 43.93
N PHE A 12 13.28 -10.43 44.28
CA PHE A 12 13.89 -9.35 43.51
C PHE A 12 14.21 -9.76 42.07
N ALA A 13 14.71 -10.98 41.84
CA ALA A 13 14.97 -11.49 40.51
C ALA A 13 13.69 -11.61 39.66
N ILE A 14 12.57 -12.03 40.25
CA ILE A 14 11.27 -12.12 39.57
C ILE A 14 10.77 -10.72 39.20
N PHE A 15 10.83 -9.76 40.12
CA PHE A 15 10.42 -8.38 39.82
C PHE A 15 11.29 -7.73 38.75
N LEU A 16 12.61 -7.94 38.80
CA LEU A 16 13.53 -7.48 37.77
C LEU A 16 13.20 -8.11 36.42
N ALA A 17 12.98 -9.43 36.36
CA ALA A 17 12.62 -10.11 35.10
C ALA A 17 11.27 -9.62 34.53
N ALA A 18 10.27 -9.38 35.39
CA ALA A 18 8.99 -8.82 34.98
C ALA A 18 9.12 -7.39 34.46
N PHE A 19 9.92 -6.56 35.14
CA PHE A 19 10.22 -5.19 34.74
C PHE A 19 10.99 -5.12 33.40
N TYR A 20 12.01 -5.95 33.23
CA TYR A 20 12.73 -6.09 31.96
C TYR A 20 11.82 -6.59 30.82
N SER A 21 10.88 -7.49 31.11
CA SER A 21 9.90 -7.96 30.13
C SER A 21 8.90 -6.87 29.72
N LEU A 22 8.52 -6.00 30.65
CA LEU A 22 7.68 -4.82 30.39
C LEU A 22 8.41 -3.77 29.55
N LEU A 23 9.71 -3.53 29.82
CA LEU A 23 10.53 -2.63 29.00
C LEU A 23 10.87 -3.19 27.62
N ALA A 24 10.97 -4.51 27.48
CA ALA A 24 11.16 -5.19 26.19
C ALA A 24 9.89 -5.23 25.32
N SER A 25 8.74 -4.77 25.83
CA SER A 25 7.48 -4.71 25.06
C SER A 25 7.36 -3.45 24.19
N CYS A 26 8.46 -2.76 23.89
CA CYS A 26 8.53 -1.87 22.73
C CYS A 26 8.56 -2.73 21.46
N ARG A 27 7.40 -3.23 21.01
CA ARG A 27 7.25 -3.63 19.62
C ARG A 27 7.44 -2.37 18.77
N GLY A 28 8.65 -2.17 18.25
CA GLY A 28 8.91 -1.11 17.28
C GLY A 28 7.98 -1.30 16.09
N ASP A 29 7.27 -0.24 15.72
CA ASP A 29 6.42 -0.28 14.54
C ASP A 29 7.29 -0.39 13.28
N ASP A 30 6.99 -1.37 12.42
CA ASP A 30 7.66 -1.54 11.13
C ASP A 30 7.17 -0.49 10.13
N CYS A 31 7.79 0.68 10.18
CA CYS A 31 7.48 1.81 9.32
C CYS A 31 8.28 1.84 8.00
N GLY A 32 8.91 0.72 7.63
CA GLY A 32 9.69 0.61 6.39
C GLY A 32 8.85 0.77 5.12
N HIS A 33 9.52 1.15 4.03
CA HIS A 33 8.91 1.19 2.70
C HIS A 33 8.38 -0.18 2.24
N GLU A 34 8.96 -1.26 2.75
CA GLU A 34 8.50 -2.63 2.50
C GLU A 34 7.08 -2.87 3.00
N HIS A 35 6.74 -2.39 4.21
CA HIS A 35 5.40 -2.53 4.76
C HIS A 35 4.36 -1.77 3.93
N LEU A 36 4.69 -0.55 3.48
CA LEU A 36 3.84 0.20 2.56
C LEU A 36 3.68 -0.54 1.22
N ALA A 37 4.75 -1.12 0.69
CA ALA A 37 4.70 -1.91 -0.54
C ALA A 37 3.80 -3.13 -0.40
N ILE A 38 3.84 -3.82 0.76
CA ILE A 38 2.94 -4.93 1.08
C ILE A 38 1.48 -4.48 1.03
N CYS A 39 1.15 -3.34 1.66
CA CYS A 39 -0.21 -2.78 1.61
C CYS A 39 -0.67 -2.45 0.18
N ALA A 40 0.25 -2.06 -0.70
CA ALA A 40 -0.05 -1.69 -2.09
C ALA A 40 -0.12 -2.89 -3.05
N ARG A 41 0.33 -4.10 -2.66
CA ARG A 41 0.31 -5.30 -3.53
C ARG A 41 -1.08 -5.61 -4.13
N PRO A 42 -2.19 -5.53 -3.38
CA PRO A 42 -3.52 -5.74 -3.96
C PRO A 42 -3.86 -4.75 -5.08
N LEU A 43 -3.40 -3.50 -4.95
CA LEU A 43 -3.54 -2.48 -6.00
C LEU A 43 -2.67 -2.82 -7.21
N GLY A 44 -1.48 -3.40 -6.96
CA GLY A 44 -0.58 -3.90 -7.98
C GLY A 44 -1.20 -4.96 -8.87
N LYS A 45 -2.13 -5.79 -8.37
CA LYS A 45 -2.88 -6.76 -9.18
C LYS A 45 -3.74 -6.08 -10.26
N ILE A 46 -4.14 -4.83 -10.06
CA ILE A 46 -4.82 -4.03 -11.08
C ILE A 46 -3.85 -3.59 -12.19
N THR A 47 -2.54 -3.51 -11.90
CA THR A 47 -1.57 -2.79 -12.74
C THR A 47 -0.40 -3.59 -13.30
N ASN A 48 0.01 -4.72 -12.70
CA ASN A 48 1.37 -5.27 -12.91
C ASN A 48 1.45 -6.66 -13.55
N ASP A 49 0.35 -7.38 -13.77
CA ASP A 49 0.41 -8.76 -14.27
C ASP A 49 0.07 -8.93 -15.76
N ASN A 50 0.18 -7.89 -16.60
CA ASN A 50 -0.28 -7.94 -18.01
C ASN A 50 -1.74 -8.40 -18.17
N GLU A 51 -2.46 -8.36 -17.05
CA GLU A 51 -3.89 -8.41 -16.92
C GLU A 51 -4.25 -7.06 -16.32
N LEU A 52 -4.26 -6.02 -17.14
CA LEU A 52 -5.40 -5.12 -17.07
C LEU A 52 -6.65 -5.91 -17.47
N GLY A 53 -6.95 -7.01 -16.76
CA GLY A 53 -8.25 -7.62 -16.77
C GLY A 53 -9.16 -6.59 -16.14
N PHE A 54 -9.45 -5.53 -16.92
CA PHE A 54 -10.42 -4.52 -16.64
C PHE A 54 -11.63 -5.32 -16.30
N VAL A 55 -11.91 -5.41 -15.01
CA VAL A 55 -12.99 -6.20 -14.48
C VAL A 55 -14.21 -5.87 -15.32
N THR A 56 -14.62 -6.80 -16.17
CA THR A 56 -15.67 -6.52 -17.17
C THR A 56 -17.01 -6.96 -16.64
N THR A 57 -16.99 -7.75 -15.58
CA THR A 57 -18.18 -8.32 -14.98
C THR A 57 -18.29 -7.93 -13.52
N LYS A 58 -19.54 -7.78 -13.06
CA LYS A 58 -19.85 -7.54 -11.67
C LYS A 58 -19.26 -8.62 -10.75
N ARG A 59 -19.29 -9.89 -11.18
CA ARG A 59 -18.78 -11.02 -10.39
C ARG A 59 -17.26 -10.94 -10.16
N GLU A 60 -16.51 -10.59 -11.20
CA GLU A 60 -15.07 -10.35 -11.08
C GLU A 60 -14.79 -9.18 -10.13
N LEU A 61 -15.63 -8.15 -10.16
CA LEU A 61 -15.49 -6.99 -9.29
C LEU A 61 -15.71 -7.34 -7.83
N GLU A 62 -16.80 -8.02 -7.53
CA GLU A 62 -17.16 -8.50 -6.19
C GLU A 62 -16.08 -9.41 -5.60
N ALA A 63 -15.41 -10.22 -6.44
CA ALA A 63 -14.31 -11.07 -6.00
C ALA A 63 -13.03 -10.28 -5.68
N LEU A 64 -12.79 -9.16 -6.38
CA LEU A 64 -11.59 -8.33 -6.22
C LEU A 64 -11.71 -7.32 -5.07
N CYS A 65 -12.90 -6.78 -4.84
CA CYS A 65 -13.13 -5.70 -3.89
C CYS A 65 -12.63 -5.94 -2.46
N PRO A 66 -12.78 -7.14 -1.85
CA PRO A 66 -12.25 -7.41 -0.52
C PRO A 66 -10.73 -7.18 -0.41
N ASP A 67 -9.97 -7.59 -1.43
CA ASP A 67 -8.52 -7.40 -1.48
C ASP A 67 -8.15 -5.91 -1.61
N LEU A 68 -8.91 -5.16 -2.42
CA LEU A 68 -8.68 -3.73 -2.60
C LEU A 68 -8.97 -2.94 -1.33
N GLU A 69 -10.14 -3.14 -0.74
CA GLU A 69 -10.55 -2.47 0.51
C GLU A 69 -9.61 -2.80 1.68
N ALA A 70 -9.12 -4.04 1.75
CA ALA A 70 -8.09 -4.43 2.72
C ALA A 70 -6.78 -3.67 2.49
N GLY A 71 -6.33 -3.53 1.23
CA GLY A 71 -5.16 -2.72 0.86
C GLY A 71 -5.33 -1.25 1.25
N MET A 72 -6.49 -0.65 0.96
CA MET A 72 -6.83 0.73 1.33
C MET A 72 -6.76 0.93 2.85
N THR A 73 -7.32 -0.02 3.60
CA THR A 73 -7.31 -0.01 5.06
C THR A 73 -5.88 -0.14 5.60
N CYS A 74 -5.06 -1.01 5.01
CA CYS A 74 -3.64 -1.18 5.37
C CYS A 74 -2.86 0.14 5.19
N ILE A 75 -3.02 0.81 4.04
CA ILE A 75 -2.35 2.08 3.76
C ILE A 75 -2.83 3.16 4.74
N LYS A 76 -4.13 3.23 5.03
CA LYS A 76 -4.67 4.14 6.03
C LYS A 76 -4.03 3.91 7.41
N LEU A 77 -3.94 2.66 7.87
CA LEU A 77 -3.33 2.35 9.16
C LEU A 77 -1.82 2.65 9.19
N TYR A 78 -1.11 2.37 8.10
CA TYR A 78 0.29 2.73 7.94
C TYR A 78 0.49 4.25 8.06
N THR A 79 -0.30 5.05 7.33
CA THR A 79 -0.17 6.52 7.38
C THR A 79 -0.52 7.11 8.74
N LEU A 80 -1.44 6.51 9.49
CA LEU A 80 -1.79 6.93 10.84
C LEU A 80 -0.67 6.65 11.86
N ARG A 81 0.05 5.54 11.67
CA ARG A 81 1.07 5.04 12.59
C ARG A 81 2.47 5.57 12.29
N CYS A 82 2.80 5.68 11.00
CA CYS A 82 4.17 5.88 10.53
C CYS A 82 4.42 7.25 9.91
N MET A 83 3.41 8.12 9.80
CA MET A 83 3.57 9.46 9.24
C MET A 83 2.96 10.52 10.13
N GLU A 84 3.60 11.69 10.17
CA GLU A 84 3.19 12.81 11.00
C GLU A 84 3.08 14.12 10.21
N GLY A 85 2.24 15.04 10.73
CA GLY A 85 2.07 16.39 10.23
C GLY A 85 1.89 16.48 8.72
N LYS A 86 2.74 17.31 8.08
CA LYS A 86 2.65 17.63 6.66
C LYS A 86 2.98 16.46 5.73
N GLN A 87 3.81 15.51 6.18
CA GLN A 87 4.12 14.30 5.39
C GLN A 87 2.86 13.47 5.20
N ARG A 88 2.09 13.26 6.28
CA ARG A 88 0.83 12.53 6.25
C ARG A 88 -0.21 13.25 5.39
N GLU A 89 -0.32 14.57 5.51
CA GLU A 89 -1.23 15.37 4.68
C GLU A 89 -0.90 15.25 3.18
N ASN A 90 0.37 15.40 2.82
CA ASN A 90 0.82 15.27 1.44
C ASN A 90 0.53 13.86 0.90
N PHE A 91 0.86 12.81 1.66
CA PHE A 91 0.58 11.44 1.25
C PHE A 91 -0.93 11.20 1.07
N ASN A 92 -1.74 11.61 2.04
CA ASN A 92 -3.19 11.47 1.95
C ASN A 92 -3.77 12.24 0.75
N SER A 93 -3.24 13.41 0.42
CA SER A 93 -3.64 14.16 -0.77
C SER A 93 -3.34 13.40 -2.06
N LEU A 94 -2.15 12.80 -2.17
CA LEU A 94 -1.76 11.99 -3.34
C LEU A 94 -2.65 10.75 -3.47
N TYR A 95 -3.00 10.14 -2.35
CA TYR A 95 -3.69 8.85 -2.31
C TYR A 95 -5.22 8.96 -2.34
N LYS A 96 -5.77 10.15 -2.07
CA LYS A 96 -7.22 10.42 -2.00
C LYS A 96 -7.99 9.94 -3.22
N GLY A 97 -7.46 10.22 -4.43
CA GLY A 97 -8.12 9.86 -5.68
C GLY A 97 -8.26 8.34 -5.85
N VAL A 98 -7.21 7.59 -5.54
CA VAL A 98 -7.22 6.12 -5.58
C VAL A 98 -8.21 5.56 -4.58
N ASN A 99 -8.22 6.10 -3.36
CA ASN A 99 -9.17 5.68 -2.32
C ASN A 99 -10.63 5.94 -2.71
N MET A 100 -10.91 7.10 -3.30
CA MET A 100 -12.25 7.41 -3.80
C MET A 100 -12.67 6.46 -4.92
N ALA A 101 -11.79 6.24 -5.91
CA ALA A 101 -12.09 5.35 -7.02
C ALA A 101 -12.41 3.93 -6.57
N ILE A 102 -11.67 3.39 -5.60
CA ILE A 102 -11.93 2.04 -5.07
C ILE A 102 -13.26 1.98 -4.31
N ILE A 103 -13.57 2.98 -3.48
CA ILE A 103 -14.85 3.04 -2.77
C ILE A 103 -16.02 3.10 -3.78
N GLU A 104 -15.95 3.99 -4.77
CA GLU A 104 -17.02 4.15 -5.75
C GLU A 104 -17.17 2.94 -6.68
N LEU A 105 -16.06 2.25 -6.96
CA LEU A 105 -16.06 1.05 -7.78
C LEU A 105 -16.61 -0.16 -7.02
N CYS A 106 -16.27 -0.32 -5.74
CA CYS A 106 -16.66 -1.48 -4.93
C CYS A 106 -18.04 -1.35 -4.26
N GLN A 107 -18.56 -0.14 -4.15
CA GLN A 107 -19.92 0.09 -3.68
C GLN A 107 -20.91 0.02 -4.85
N GLU A 108 -21.99 -0.73 -4.67
CA GLU A 108 -23.07 -0.76 -5.64
C GLU A 108 -23.65 0.65 -5.84
N GLY A 109 -23.78 1.05 -7.11
CA GLY A 109 -24.31 2.35 -7.47
C GLY A 109 -23.94 2.78 -8.87
N ARG A 110 -24.33 4.02 -9.22
CA ARG A 110 -24.22 4.54 -10.59
C ARG A 110 -22.78 4.50 -11.14
N TYR A 111 -21.78 4.76 -10.30
CA TYR A 111 -20.38 4.74 -10.75
C TYR A 111 -19.95 3.32 -11.15
N GLN A 112 -20.25 2.32 -10.33
CA GLN A 112 -19.98 0.91 -10.65
C GLN A 112 -20.73 0.48 -11.92
N ASP A 113 -22.00 0.87 -12.06
CA ASP A 113 -22.81 0.54 -13.25
C ASP A 113 -22.20 1.13 -14.53
N ASP A 114 -21.83 2.41 -14.48
CA ASP A 114 -21.21 3.11 -15.61
C ASP A 114 -19.82 2.52 -15.93
N PHE A 115 -19.04 2.16 -14.90
CA PHE A 115 -17.76 1.48 -15.09
C PHE A 115 -17.95 0.14 -15.82
N LEU A 116 -18.84 -0.73 -15.34
CA LEU A 116 -19.09 -2.04 -15.94
C LEU A 116 -19.63 -1.92 -17.38
N LYS A 117 -20.47 -0.91 -17.65
CA LYS A 117 -20.96 -0.61 -18.99
C LYS A 117 -19.83 -0.26 -19.97
N HIS A 118 -18.77 0.41 -19.49
CA HIS A 118 -17.67 0.89 -20.31
C HIS A 118 -16.39 0.04 -20.23
N ALA A 119 -16.29 -0.89 -19.28
CA ALA A 119 -15.15 -1.79 -19.14
C ALA A 119 -14.80 -2.57 -20.44
N PRO A 120 -15.77 -3.03 -21.27
CA PRO A 120 -15.46 -3.66 -22.55
C PRO A 120 -14.73 -2.75 -23.55
N CYS A 121 -14.88 -1.42 -23.44
CA CYS A 121 -14.12 -0.48 -24.27
C CYS A 121 -12.64 -0.46 -23.87
N MET A 122 -12.36 -0.47 -22.56
CA MET A 122 -11.00 -0.51 -22.04
C MET A 122 -10.28 -1.81 -22.39
N GLN A 123 -11.00 -2.94 -22.35
CA GLN A 123 -10.47 -4.23 -22.77
C GLN A 123 -10.00 -4.25 -24.25
N LYS A 124 -10.66 -3.50 -25.13
CA LYS A 124 -10.24 -3.40 -26.55
C LYS A 124 -8.92 -2.66 -26.73
N VAL A 125 -8.66 -1.64 -25.93
CA VAL A 125 -7.44 -0.80 -26.03
C VAL A 125 -6.31 -1.29 -25.12
N GLN A 126 -6.60 -2.27 -24.25
CA GLN A 126 -5.66 -2.84 -23.30
C GLN A 126 -4.31 -3.23 -23.93
N PRO A 127 -4.24 -3.98 -25.05
CA PRO A 127 -2.96 -4.44 -25.57
C PRO A 127 -2.04 -3.29 -25.97
N ASP A 128 -2.61 -2.25 -26.60
CA ASP A 128 -1.87 -1.06 -27.02
C ASP A 128 -1.41 -0.24 -25.82
N TYR A 129 -2.28 -0.11 -24.81
CA TYR A 129 -1.94 0.55 -23.55
C TYR A 129 -0.77 -0.16 -22.85
N GLU A 130 -0.77 -1.48 -22.78
CA GLU A 130 0.31 -2.23 -22.12
C GLU A 130 1.65 -2.04 -22.81
N VAL A 131 1.68 -2.06 -24.14
CA VAL A 131 2.90 -1.77 -24.92
C VAL A 131 3.39 -0.35 -24.62
N CYS A 132 2.48 0.62 -24.62
CA CYS A 132 2.81 2.02 -24.35
C CYS A 132 3.33 2.22 -22.92
N SER A 133 2.63 1.68 -21.93
CA SER A 133 2.96 1.79 -20.50
C SER A 133 4.31 1.15 -20.18
N LYS A 134 4.58 -0.04 -20.71
CA LYS A 134 5.90 -0.70 -20.55
C LYS A 134 7.02 0.14 -21.14
N LYS A 135 6.83 0.67 -22.36
CA LYS A 135 7.82 1.53 -23.00
C LYS A 135 8.07 2.78 -22.16
N TYR A 136 7.01 3.44 -21.68
CA TYR A 136 7.11 4.60 -20.81
C TYR A 136 7.88 4.28 -19.53
N GLN A 137 7.50 3.23 -18.79
CA GLN A 137 8.17 2.82 -17.56
C GLN A 137 9.66 2.53 -17.81
N GLN A 138 9.99 1.79 -18.87
CA GLN A 138 11.38 1.52 -19.24
C GLN A 138 12.15 2.82 -19.57
N THR A 139 11.53 3.74 -20.32
CA THR A 139 12.15 5.03 -20.63
C THR A 139 12.42 5.83 -19.35
N VAL A 140 11.45 5.94 -18.43
CA VAL A 140 11.64 6.64 -17.15
C VAL A 140 12.76 6.01 -16.33
N LEU A 141 12.77 4.68 -16.17
CA LEU A 141 13.83 3.97 -15.45
C LEU A 141 15.21 4.19 -16.08
N ASN A 142 15.27 4.21 -17.42
CA ASN A 142 16.52 4.49 -18.12
C ASN A 142 16.98 5.94 -17.95
N LEU A 143 16.04 6.89 -17.84
CA LEU A 143 16.34 8.28 -17.54
C LEU A 143 16.82 8.46 -16.11
N GLU A 144 16.21 7.82 -15.12
CA GLU A 144 16.68 7.84 -13.73
C GLU A 144 18.11 7.29 -13.59
N LYS A 145 18.41 6.19 -14.30
CA LYS A 145 19.78 5.62 -14.35
C LYS A 145 20.79 6.54 -15.04
N LYS A 146 20.36 7.34 -16.02
CA LYS A 146 21.21 8.31 -16.73
C LYS A 146 21.32 9.65 -15.98
N ASN A 147 20.30 10.03 -15.21
CA ASN A 147 20.19 11.31 -14.48
C ASN A 147 20.97 11.35 -13.16
N HIS A 148 22.18 10.79 -13.12
CA HIS A 148 23.26 11.44 -12.35
C HIS A 148 23.62 12.83 -12.93
N THR A 149 23.07 13.20 -14.10
CA THR A 149 23.03 14.56 -14.63
C THR A 149 21.58 14.95 -14.90
N ALA A 150 21.02 15.81 -14.05
CA ALA A 150 19.62 16.20 -14.05
C ALA A 150 19.21 16.98 -15.33
N GLU A 151 18.49 16.32 -16.24
CA GLU A 151 17.55 17.02 -17.14
C GLU A 151 16.11 16.82 -16.65
N PRO A 152 15.26 17.87 -16.67
CA PRO A 152 13.90 17.75 -16.18
C PRO A 152 13.08 16.88 -17.13
N LEU A 153 12.49 15.81 -16.60
CA LEU A 153 11.54 14.87 -17.24
C LEU A 153 10.48 15.56 -18.14
N LYS A 154 10.20 16.83 -17.87
CA LYS A 154 9.33 17.73 -18.63
C LYS A 154 9.73 17.93 -20.10
N SER A 155 11.02 17.83 -20.46
CA SER A 155 11.47 18.01 -21.86
C SER A 155 11.23 16.80 -22.75
N ILE A 156 10.93 15.64 -22.17
CA ILE A 156 10.78 14.37 -22.89
C ILE A 156 9.30 14.07 -23.17
N CYS A 157 8.40 14.71 -22.42
CA CYS A 157 6.96 14.59 -22.59
C CYS A 157 6.34 15.92 -23.04
N TRP A 158 6.68 16.37 -24.25
CA TRP A 158 5.87 17.23 -25.12
C TRP A 158 6.16 16.91 -26.59
#